data_AF-A0A344LCS5-F1
#
_entry.id   AF-A0A344LCS5-F1
#
_cell.length_a   1.000
_cell.length_b   1.000
_cell.length_c   1.000
_cell.angle_alpha   90.00
_cell.angle_beta   90.00
_cell.angle_gamma   90.00
#
_symmetry.space_group_name_H-M   'P 1'
#
loop_
_entity.id
_entity.type
_entity.pdbx_description
1 polymer ?
#
loop_
_entity_poly.entity_id
_entity_poly.type
_entity_poly.pdbx_seq_one_letter_code
_entity_poly.pdbx_strand_id
1 'polypeptide(L)'
;MADPTFDPILEVRRPRAVRLFAPIPPPRRGTALVLEPREGEPVVVDADGRVPDAWLGNYLRSWLVDLADHELAFTESLPAEDPDLAFDAEVRCTCRVDSPGQVVRRRVRDVAATVRPALAAFLRDITAAYDIDAYADAEADLNAQLEFFTADPALHIGPCSVRLHVDPAVRGRAGHPGGRLRLGQMHRGALGRLVTSGDPALAARLLAGVDVTHERIPTISPPPPPSRSVHAMGMVDPEPSGAALRERLIAHLRQNHTKPGGH
;
A
#
# COMPACT_ATOMS: atom_id res chain seq x y z
N MET A 1 7.34 -8.68 16.50
CA MET A 1 8.73 -8.49 16.02
C MET A 1 8.93 -6.99 15.89
N ALA A 2 10.03 -6.43 16.39
CA ALA A 2 10.29 -5.01 16.23
C ALA A 2 10.61 -4.73 14.75
N ASP A 3 9.84 -3.85 14.11
CA ASP A 3 10.11 -3.45 12.73
C ASP A 3 11.51 -2.80 12.69
N PRO A 4 12.43 -3.28 11.83
CA PRO A 4 13.77 -2.70 11.71
C PRO A 4 13.63 -1.23 11.35
N THR A 5 13.97 -0.38 12.32
CA THR A 5 13.97 1.07 12.21
C THR A 5 15.41 1.55 12.15
N PHE A 6 15.70 2.45 11.22
CA PHE A 6 17.04 3.00 11.02
C PHE A 6 17.07 4.52 11.28
N ASP A 7 18.06 4.97 12.08
CA ASP A 7 18.38 6.39 12.28
C ASP A 7 19.51 6.79 11.33
N PRO A 8 19.24 7.64 10.32
CA PRO A 8 20.25 8.05 9.35
C PRO A 8 21.29 8.99 9.94
N ILE A 9 21.05 9.59 11.11
CA ILE A 9 21.96 10.54 11.74
C ILE A 9 22.86 9.81 12.76
N LEU A 10 24.05 9.45 12.29
CA LEU A 10 25.05 8.73 13.08
C LEU A 10 25.67 9.59 14.19
N GLU A 11 25.96 10.86 13.90
CA GLU A 11 26.65 11.71 14.84
C GLU A 11 26.25 13.18 14.71
N VAL A 12 26.18 13.89 15.84
CA VAL A 12 25.97 15.33 15.89
C VAL A 12 27.11 15.97 16.69
N ARG A 13 27.89 16.84 16.06
CA ARG A 13 28.95 17.60 16.72
C ARG A 13 28.65 19.08 16.64
N ARG A 14 28.97 19.81 17.71
CA ARG A 14 29.09 21.27 17.65
C ARG A 14 30.55 21.59 17.33
N PRO A 15 30.85 22.15 16.16
CA PRO A 15 32.21 22.56 15.85
C PRO A 15 32.67 23.56 16.92
N ARG A 16 33.83 23.31 17.53
CA ARG A 16 34.44 24.29 18.44
C ARG A 16 34.92 25.45 17.59
N ALA A 17 34.53 26.66 17.96
CA ALA A 17 34.79 27.91 17.21
C ALA A 17 36.29 28.19 16.92
N VAL A 18 37.21 27.48 17.57
CA VAL A 18 38.65 27.65 17.41
C VAL A 18 39.29 26.30 17.07
N ARG A 19 39.22 25.90 15.80
CA ARG A 19 40.15 24.93 15.21
C ARG A 19 41.00 25.65 14.18
N LEU A 20 41.96 26.44 14.64
CA LEU A 20 42.80 27.27 13.76
C LEU A 20 43.72 26.43 12.84
N PHE A 21 43.96 25.14 13.12
CA PHE A 21 45.00 24.37 12.44
C PHE A 21 44.68 22.88 12.17
N ALA A 22 43.42 22.45 12.29
CA ALA A 22 43.06 21.04 12.06
C ALA A 22 41.85 20.93 11.11
N PRO A 23 42.06 20.59 9.82
CA PRO A 23 40.95 20.36 8.89
C PRO A 23 40.05 19.24 9.42
N ILE A 24 38.73 19.36 9.20
CA ILE A 24 37.81 18.27 9.50
C ILE A 24 38.16 17.12 8.54
N PRO A 25 38.42 15.90 9.04
CA PRO A 25 38.68 14.78 8.15
C PRO A 25 37.46 14.54 7.26
N PRO A 26 37.65 14.21 5.98
CA PRO A 26 36.54 13.85 5.10
C PRO A 26 35.76 12.67 5.68
N PRO A 27 34.44 12.59 5.42
CA PRO A 27 33.64 11.47 5.88
C PRO A 27 34.10 10.15 5.23
N ARG A 28 33.75 9.03 5.87
CA ARG A 28 34.05 7.71 5.30
C ARG A 28 33.12 7.44 4.11
N ARG A 29 33.54 6.57 3.20
CA ARG A 29 32.64 6.05 2.15
C ARG A 29 31.37 5.47 2.78
N GLY A 30 30.23 5.75 2.16
CA GLY A 30 28.91 5.41 2.71
C GLY A 30 28.38 6.41 3.74
N THR A 31 29.09 7.50 4.03
CA THR A 31 28.60 8.57 4.91
C THR A 31 28.78 9.95 4.28
N ALA A 32 27.89 10.89 4.62
CA ALA A 32 27.99 12.30 4.27
C ALA A 32 28.17 13.15 5.52
N LEU A 33 28.98 14.20 5.40
CA LEU A 33 29.12 15.24 6.41
C LEU A 33 28.25 16.43 6.00
N VAL A 34 27.26 16.78 6.83
CA VAL A 34 26.41 17.94 6.60
C VAL A 34 26.77 19.04 7.61
N LEU A 35 27.16 20.20 7.09
CA LEU A 35 27.48 21.38 7.89
C LEU A 35 26.26 22.31 7.89
N GLU A 36 25.74 22.60 9.08
CA GLU A 36 24.59 23.48 9.27
C GLU A 36 25.08 24.90 9.58
N PRO A 37 24.98 25.85 8.63
CA PRO A 37 25.37 27.24 8.88
C PRO A 37 24.38 27.92 9.82
N ARG A 38 24.77 29.08 10.37
CA ARG A 38 23.86 29.91 11.16
C ARG A 38 22.67 30.45 10.33
N GLU A 39 22.92 30.75 9.07
CA GLU A 39 21.93 31.16 8.07
C GLU A 39 22.26 30.50 6.72
N GLY A 40 21.23 30.16 5.95
CA GLY A 40 21.36 29.58 4.61
C GLY A 40 21.18 28.06 4.54
N GLU A 41 21.50 27.50 3.38
CA GLU A 41 21.35 26.08 3.10
C GLU A 41 22.50 25.25 3.70
N PRO A 42 22.23 24.03 4.20
CA PRO A 42 23.27 23.14 4.68
C PRO A 42 24.27 22.79 3.57
N VAL A 43 25.55 22.74 3.93
CA VAL A 43 26.60 22.31 3.01
C VAL A 43 26.81 20.82 3.20
N VAL A 44 26.63 20.05 2.13
CA VAL A 44 26.86 18.60 2.11
C VAL A 44 28.27 18.35 1.57
N VAL A 45 29.03 17.51 2.28
CA VAL A 45 30.36 17.05 1.87
C VAL A 45 30.36 15.53 1.84
N ASP A 46 30.64 14.98 0.66
CA ASP A 46 30.76 13.53 0.45
C ASP A 46 32.18 13.04 0.76
N ALA A 47 32.37 11.71 0.75
CA ALA A 47 33.63 11.07 1.10
C ALA A 47 34.81 11.52 0.20
N ASP A 48 34.54 11.81 -1.07
CA ASP A 48 35.54 12.27 -2.04
C ASP A 48 35.55 13.82 -2.16
N GLY A 49 34.67 14.50 -1.42
CA GLY A 49 34.53 15.96 -1.44
C GLY A 49 35.57 16.66 -0.57
N ARG A 50 36.00 17.84 -1.00
CA ARG A 50 36.84 18.71 -0.17
C ARG A 50 35.94 19.43 0.84
N VAL A 51 36.19 19.22 2.14
CA VAL A 51 35.53 20.03 3.18
C VAL A 51 35.93 21.49 2.94
N PRO A 52 34.98 22.43 2.81
CA PRO A 52 35.32 23.82 2.59
C PRO A 52 36.23 24.35 3.71
N ASP A 53 37.31 25.03 3.35
CA ASP A 53 38.24 25.70 4.28
C ASP A 53 37.58 26.87 5.04
N ALA A 54 36.31 27.15 4.75
CA ALA A 54 35.50 28.19 5.37
C ALA A 54 35.51 27.99 6.88
N TRP A 55 36.11 28.96 7.57
CA TRP A 55 36.26 29.03 9.02
C TRP A 55 35.05 28.45 9.74
N LEU A 56 35.29 27.40 10.54
CA LEU A 56 34.26 26.68 11.31
C LEU A 56 33.41 27.60 12.23
N GLY A 57 33.80 28.87 12.41
CA GLY A 57 33.04 29.87 13.15
C GLY A 57 31.65 30.18 12.57
N ASN A 58 31.38 29.84 11.30
CA ASN A 58 30.08 30.11 10.65
C ASN A 58 29.07 28.96 10.75
N TYR A 59 29.49 27.76 11.20
CA TYR A 59 28.64 26.58 11.30
C TYR A 59 28.25 26.31 12.75
N LEU A 60 26.96 26.09 13.00
CA LEU A 60 26.43 25.82 14.34
C LEU A 60 26.64 24.36 14.74
N ARG A 61 26.49 23.46 13.77
CA ARG A 61 26.52 22.00 13.94
C ARG A 61 27.08 21.33 12.70
N SER A 62 27.69 20.17 12.91
CA SER A 62 28.05 19.22 11.87
C SER A 62 27.38 17.89 12.16
N TRP A 63 26.82 17.27 11.14
CA TRP A 63 26.05 16.05 11.21
C TRP A 63 26.71 15.00 10.34
N LEU A 64 26.93 13.81 10.87
CA LEU A 64 27.36 12.66 10.08
C LEU A 64 26.10 11.84 9.75
N VAL A 65 25.85 11.67 8.46
CA VAL A 65 24.67 10.99 7.92
C VAL A 65 25.11 9.72 7.22
N ASP A 66 24.41 8.62 7.47
CA ASP A 66 24.59 7.37 6.74
C ASP A 66 23.88 7.43 5.39
N LEU A 67 24.58 6.98 4.35
CA LEU A 67 24.08 6.89 2.98
C LEU A 67 23.96 5.43 2.51
N ALA A 68 24.28 4.46 3.36
CA ALA A 68 24.18 3.05 3.02
C ALA A 68 22.72 2.64 2.73
N ASP A 69 22.58 1.55 1.98
CA ASP A 69 21.30 0.89 1.76
C ASP A 69 20.90 0.13 3.02
N HIS A 70 19.66 0.34 3.46
CA HIS A 70 19.05 -0.32 4.62
C HIS A 70 17.79 -1.08 4.19
N GLU A 71 17.56 -2.24 4.78
CA GLU A 71 16.33 -2.99 4.58
C GLU A 71 15.24 -2.51 5.55
N LEU A 72 14.07 -2.21 5.00
CA LEU A 72 12.85 -1.97 5.74
C LEU A 72 11.91 -3.15 5.52
N ALA A 73 11.44 -3.73 6.61
CA ALA A 73 10.44 -4.78 6.57
C ALA A 73 9.36 -4.47 7.60
N PHE A 74 8.10 -4.57 7.21
CA PHE A 74 6.99 -4.39 8.13
C PHE A 74 5.77 -5.16 7.65
N THR A 75 4.81 -5.35 8.56
CA THR A 75 3.53 -5.99 8.27
C THR A 75 2.39 -5.00 8.49
N GLU A 76 1.40 -5.02 7.60
CA GLU A 76 0.22 -4.17 7.67
C GLU A 76 -1.03 -4.98 7.30
N SER A 77 -2.13 -4.70 8.00
CA SER A 77 -3.44 -5.21 7.61
C SER A 77 -4.05 -4.23 6.60
N LEU A 78 -4.37 -4.73 5.41
CA LEU A 78 -4.89 -3.96 4.29
C LEU A 78 -6.36 -4.35 4.03
N PRO A 79 -7.26 -3.38 3.80
CA PRO A 79 -8.65 -3.67 3.52
C PRO A 79 -8.80 -4.39 2.18
N ALA A 80 -9.74 -5.32 2.10
CA ALA A 80 -10.24 -5.84 0.83
C ALA A 80 -11.42 -5.00 0.33
N GLU A 81 -11.96 -5.34 -0.83
CA GLU A 81 -13.22 -4.76 -1.35
C GLU A 81 -14.39 -4.98 -0.36
N ASP A 82 -14.43 -6.16 0.28
CA ASP A 82 -15.37 -6.43 1.36
C ASP A 82 -14.84 -5.81 2.68
N PRO A 83 -15.58 -4.87 3.29
CA PRO A 83 -15.14 -4.17 4.51
C PRO A 83 -15.00 -5.09 5.75
N ASP A 84 -15.59 -6.28 5.73
CA ASP A 84 -15.45 -7.25 6.81
C ASP A 84 -14.17 -8.11 6.66
N LEU A 85 -13.44 -7.94 5.55
CA LEU A 85 -12.28 -8.74 5.18
C LEU A 85 -11.01 -7.89 5.03
N ALA A 86 -9.85 -8.50 5.28
CA ALA A 86 -8.55 -7.86 5.16
C ALA A 86 -7.47 -8.83 4.69
N PHE A 87 -6.47 -8.30 4.00
CA PHE A 87 -5.21 -8.97 3.68
C PHE A 87 -4.17 -8.67 4.76
N ASP A 88 -3.37 -9.67 5.13
CA ASP A 88 -2.14 -9.47 5.89
C ASP A 88 -0.99 -9.29 4.91
N ALA A 89 -0.48 -8.07 4.79
CA ALA A 89 0.60 -7.75 3.86
C ALA A 89 1.96 -7.78 4.56
N GLU A 90 2.91 -8.53 4.01
CA GLU A 90 4.32 -8.43 4.34
C GLU A 90 5.02 -7.56 3.29
N VAL A 91 5.57 -6.43 3.71
CA VAL A 91 6.25 -5.48 2.83
C VAL A 91 7.74 -5.49 3.12
N ARG A 92 8.55 -5.62 2.07
CA ARG A 92 10.02 -5.53 2.17
C ARG A 92 10.54 -4.57 1.11
N CYS A 93 11.32 -3.60 1.53
CA CYS A 93 11.94 -2.63 0.64
C CYS A 93 13.36 -2.27 1.07
N THR A 94 14.14 -1.76 0.13
CA THR A 94 15.42 -1.13 0.43
C THR A 94 15.23 0.39 0.47
N CYS A 95 15.88 1.06 1.42
CA CYS A 95 15.88 2.51 1.51
C CYS A 95 17.29 3.04 1.71
N ARG A 96 17.57 4.21 1.16
CA ARG A 96 18.79 4.97 1.44
C ARG A 96 18.50 6.45 1.49
N VAL A 97 19.40 7.20 2.12
CA VAL A 97 19.34 8.66 2.11
C VAL A 97 19.86 9.18 0.77
N ASP A 98 19.03 9.94 0.05
CA ASP A 98 19.41 10.58 -1.22
C ASP A 98 19.84 12.03 -1.02
N SER A 99 19.12 12.77 -0.17
CA SER A 99 19.44 14.16 0.17
C SER A 99 19.75 14.31 1.68
N PRO A 100 21.01 14.15 2.11
CA PRO A 100 21.38 14.22 3.53
C PRO A 100 21.13 15.60 4.14
N GLY A 101 21.23 16.68 3.35
CA GLY A 101 20.87 18.03 3.78
C GLY A 101 19.40 18.16 4.20
N GLN A 102 18.48 17.53 3.46
CA GLN A 102 17.06 17.53 3.80
C GLN A 102 16.77 16.68 5.06
N VAL A 103 17.41 15.52 5.18
CA VAL A 103 17.33 14.66 6.38
C VAL A 103 17.71 15.44 7.64
N VAL A 104 18.81 16.20 7.59
CA VAL A 104 19.28 17.01 8.71
C VAL A 104 18.35 18.19 9.01
N ARG A 105 17.88 18.90 7.97
CA ARG A 105 16.94 20.03 8.15
C ARG A 105 15.63 19.59 8.79
N ARG A 106 15.07 18.48 8.33
CA ARG A 106 13.82 17.90 8.85
C ARG A 106 14.03 17.11 10.15
N ARG A 107 15.29 16.82 10.51
CA ARG A 107 15.70 15.98 11.64
C ARG A 107 15.04 14.60 11.61
N VAL A 108 15.06 13.97 10.43
CA VAL A 108 14.54 12.61 10.28
C VAL A 108 15.45 11.67 11.09
N ARG A 109 14.90 11.12 12.16
CA ARG A 109 15.55 10.14 13.06
C ARG A 109 15.05 8.72 12.86
N ASP A 110 13.91 8.60 12.19
CA ASP A 110 13.23 7.33 11.97
C ASP A 110 12.72 7.33 10.53
N VAL A 111 13.49 6.66 9.65
CA VAL A 111 13.13 6.52 8.24
C VAL A 111 11.86 5.68 8.09
N ALA A 112 11.71 4.62 8.88
CA ALA A 112 10.57 3.73 8.82
C ALA A 112 9.26 4.49 9.14
N ALA A 113 9.25 5.29 10.21
CA ALA A 113 8.11 6.13 10.58
C ALA A 113 7.79 7.21 9.55
N THR A 114 8.76 7.61 8.73
CA THR A 114 8.55 8.60 7.66
C THR A 114 7.92 7.95 6.43
N VAL A 115 8.41 6.77 6.04
CA VAL A 115 8.01 6.10 4.80
C VAL A 115 6.74 5.26 4.98
N ARG A 116 6.60 4.57 6.12
CA ARG A 116 5.51 3.61 6.37
C ARG A 116 4.11 4.20 6.18
N PRO A 117 3.77 5.40 6.67
CA PRO A 117 2.43 5.95 6.49
C PRO A 117 2.07 6.18 5.02
N ALA A 118 3.01 6.71 4.23
CA ALA A 118 2.81 6.95 2.80
C ALA A 118 2.68 5.63 2.04
N LEU A 119 3.51 4.64 2.36
CA LEU A 119 3.47 3.33 1.74
C LEU A 119 2.17 2.59 2.12
N ALA A 120 1.78 2.59 3.39
CA ALA A 120 0.54 1.98 3.86
C ALA A 120 -0.70 2.60 3.20
N ALA A 121 -0.75 3.93 3.04
CA ALA A 121 -1.85 4.60 2.34
C ALA A 121 -1.94 4.13 0.88
N PHE A 122 -0.79 4.13 0.18
CA PHE A 122 -0.72 3.66 -1.20
C PHE A 122 -1.18 2.20 -1.37
N LEU A 123 -0.74 1.31 -0.48
CA LEU A 123 -1.14 -0.10 -0.51
C LEU A 123 -2.65 -0.28 -0.25
N ARG A 124 -3.22 0.50 0.68
CA ARG A 124 -4.65 0.46 1.01
C ARG A 124 -5.52 0.90 -0.16
N ASP A 125 -5.11 1.95 -0.88
CA ASP A 125 -5.87 2.48 -2.02
C ASP A 125 -5.98 1.45 -3.15
N ILE A 126 -4.94 0.65 -3.36
CA ILE A 126 -4.95 -0.41 -4.38
C ILE A 126 -5.74 -1.62 -3.89
N THR A 127 -5.45 -2.13 -2.69
CA THR A 127 -6.08 -3.36 -2.17
C THR A 127 -7.58 -3.25 -1.95
N ALA A 128 -8.09 -2.05 -1.65
CA ALA A 128 -9.52 -1.82 -1.48
C ALA A 128 -10.36 -2.11 -2.75
N ALA A 129 -9.73 -2.28 -3.92
CA ALA A 129 -10.40 -2.62 -5.17
C ALA A 129 -10.49 -4.13 -5.45
N TYR A 130 -9.91 -4.98 -4.59
CA TYR A 130 -9.81 -6.43 -4.83
C TYR A 130 -10.57 -7.23 -3.77
N ASP A 131 -11.31 -8.23 -4.23
CA ASP A 131 -11.86 -9.29 -3.38
C ASP A 131 -10.73 -10.16 -2.83
N ILE A 132 -10.95 -10.78 -1.66
CA ILE A 132 -10.01 -11.65 -0.98
C ILE A 132 -9.63 -12.88 -1.81
N ASP A 133 -10.53 -13.32 -2.70
CA ASP A 133 -10.31 -14.44 -3.61
C ASP A 133 -9.37 -14.06 -4.78
N ALA A 134 -9.25 -12.76 -5.09
CA ALA A 134 -8.36 -12.21 -6.12
C ALA A 134 -6.99 -11.78 -5.57
N TYR A 135 -6.55 -12.34 -4.43
CA TYR A 135 -5.32 -11.92 -3.75
C TYR A 135 -4.06 -12.01 -4.63
N ALA A 136 -4.01 -12.99 -5.55
CA ALA A 136 -2.86 -13.17 -6.44
C ALA A 136 -2.74 -12.05 -7.48
N ASP A 137 -3.88 -11.60 -8.01
CA ASP A 137 -3.94 -10.47 -8.95
C ASP A 137 -3.62 -9.16 -8.22
N ALA A 138 -4.16 -8.97 -7.01
CA ALA A 138 -3.85 -7.84 -6.16
C ALA A 138 -2.34 -7.75 -5.83
N GLU A 139 -1.70 -8.88 -5.49
CA GLU A 139 -0.25 -8.93 -5.23
C GLU A 139 0.57 -8.56 -6.47
N ALA A 140 0.18 -9.07 -7.65
CA ALA A 140 0.87 -8.74 -8.90
C ALA A 140 0.77 -7.24 -9.24
N ASP A 141 -0.43 -6.67 -9.12
CA ASP A 141 -0.68 -5.26 -9.42
C ASP A 141 0.00 -4.33 -8.40
N LEU A 142 0.00 -4.69 -7.12
CA LEU A 142 0.77 -3.97 -6.09
C LEU A 142 2.25 -3.92 -6.43
N ASN A 143 2.86 -5.07 -6.73
CA ASN A 143 4.29 -5.13 -7.05
C ASN A 143 4.64 -4.36 -8.34
N ALA A 144 3.76 -4.37 -9.33
CA ALA A 144 3.94 -3.60 -10.56
C ALA A 144 3.89 -2.07 -10.32
N GLN A 145 2.98 -1.60 -9.46
CA GLN A 145 2.86 -0.17 -9.19
C GLN A 145 3.93 0.36 -8.21
N LEU A 146 4.40 -0.50 -7.29
CA LEU A 146 5.45 -0.14 -6.34
C LEU A 146 6.79 0.19 -6.99
N GLU A 147 7.05 -0.29 -8.21
CA GLU A 147 8.25 0.07 -8.97
C GLU A 147 8.41 1.59 -9.15
N PHE A 148 7.30 2.33 -9.18
CA PHE A 148 7.28 3.79 -9.38
C PHE A 148 7.00 4.58 -8.11
N PHE A 149 6.91 3.91 -6.96
CA PHE A 149 6.55 4.56 -5.71
C PHE A 149 7.68 5.46 -5.19
N THR A 150 7.33 6.69 -4.79
CA THR A 150 8.25 7.63 -4.15
C THR A 150 7.57 8.24 -2.94
N ALA A 151 8.15 8.09 -1.73
CA ALA A 151 7.53 8.62 -0.50
C ALA A 151 8.03 10.01 -0.12
N ASP A 152 9.35 10.22 -0.11
CA ASP A 152 9.96 11.46 0.37
C ASP A 152 11.13 11.84 -0.55
N PRO A 153 11.22 13.10 -1.03
CA PRO A 153 12.34 13.53 -1.87
C PRO A 153 13.72 13.48 -1.18
N ALA A 154 13.78 13.32 0.14
CA ALA A 154 15.03 13.16 0.88
C ALA A 154 15.55 11.71 0.90
N LEU A 155 14.68 10.75 0.56
CA LEU A 155 14.93 9.33 0.70
C LEU A 155 14.71 8.64 -0.64
N HIS A 156 15.65 7.81 -1.04
CA HIS A 156 15.45 6.92 -2.17
C HIS A 156 14.92 5.58 -1.65
N ILE A 157 13.76 5.18 -2.15
CA ILE A 157 13.19 3.85 -1.92
C ILE A 157 13.56 3.02 -3.13
N GLY A 158 14.35 1.97 -2.91
CA GLY A 158 14.75 1.02 -3.93
C GLY A 158 13.68 -0.05 -4.16
N PRO A 159 14.06 -1.21 -4.72
CA PRO A 159 13.14 -2.30 -4.99
C PRO A 159 12.28 -2.65 -3.78
N CYS A 160 10.97 -2.64 -3.99
CA CYS A 160 9.96 -3.03 -3.00
C CYS A 160 9.32 -4.34 -3.46
N SER A 161 8.98 -5.20 -2.50
CA SER A 161 8.18 -6.40 -2.73
C SER A 161 7.10 -6.49 -1.65
N VAL A 162 5.90 -6.87 -2.08
CA VAL A 162 4.76 -7.13 -1.20
C VAL A 162 4.30 -8.56 -1.40
N ARG A 163 4.01 -9.23 -0.29
CA ARG A 163 3.35 -10.53 -0.25
C ARG A 163 2.04 -10.39 0.50
N LEU A 164 0.96 -10.87 -0.10
CA LEU A 164 -0.34 -10.87 0.53
C LEU A 164 -0.63 -12.25 1.12
N HIS A 165 -0.96 -12.25 2.40
CA HIS A 165 -1.44 -13.41 3.12
C HIS A 165 -2.94 -13.24 3.36
N VAL A 166 -3.67 -14.34 3.18
CA VAL A 166 -5.10 -14.41 3.48
C VAL A 166 -5.26 -15.53 4.49
N ASP A 167 -6.00 -15.26 5.57
CA ASP A 167 -6.35 -16.30 6.54
C ASP A 167 -7.16 -17.41 5.83
N PRO A 168 -6.69 -18.67 5.83
CA PRO A 168 -7.42 -19.78 5.23
C PRO A 168 -8.83 -19.97 5.81
N ALA A 169 -9.10 -19.52 7.04
CA ALA A 169 -10.43 -19.56 7.65
C ALA A 169 -11.44 -18.65 6.94
N VAL A 170 -10.96 -17.60 6.25
CA VAL A 170 -11.79 -16.61 5.55
C VAL A 170 -12.02 -17.00 4.09
N ARG A 171 -11.05 -17.65 3.44
CA ARG A 171 -11.16 -18.15 2.04
C ARG A 171 -12.37 -19.06 1.79
N GLY A 172 -12.88 -19.74 2.82
CA GLY A 172 -14.05 -20.62 2.71
C GLY A 172 -15.41 -19.91 2.79
N ARG A 173 -15.47 -18.63 3.18
CA ARG A 173 -16.73 -17.89 3.37
C ARG A 173 -17.13 -16.99 2.20
N ALA A 174 -16.16 -16.49 1.42
CA ALA A 174 -16.42 -15.59 0.28
C ALA A 174 -17.23 -16.25 -0.85
N GLY A 175 -17.14 -17.58 -1.00
CA GLY A 175 -17.88 -18.34 -2.02
C GLY A 175 -19.37 -18.60 -1.74
N HIS A 176 -20.00 -18.02 -0.72
CA HIS A 176 -21.45 -18.16 -0.49
C HIS A 176 -22.21 -16.89 -0.89
N PRO A 177 -23.00 -16.90 -2.00
CA PRO A 177 -23.82 -15.75 -2.43
C PRO A 177 -25.01 -15.44 -1.48
N GLY A 178 -25.00 -15.96 -0.25
CA GLY A 178 -26.07 -15.82 0.75
C GLY A 178 -25.73 -14.94 1.97
N GLY A 179 -24.53 -14.33 2.02
CA GLY A 179 -24.03 -13.65 3.21
C GLY A 179 -24.50 -12.21 3.43
N ARG A 180 -25.27 -11.59 2.52
CA ARG A 180 -25.90 -10.28 2.76
C ARG A 180 -27.14 -10.44 3.64
N LEU A 181 -26.93 -10.76 4.91
CA LEU A 181 -27.92 -10.47 5.95
C LEU A 181 -27.97 -8.94 6.11
N ARG A 182 -28.80 -8.32 5.27
CA ARG A 182 -29.36 -6.98 5.46
C ARG A 182 -30.03 -6.90 6.83
N LEU A 183 -29.26 -6.59 7.87
CA LEU A 183 -29.83 -6.27 9.19
C LEU A 183 -30.60 -4.93 9.20
N GLY A 184 -30.62 -4.19 8.08
CA GLY A 184 -31.34 -2.91 7.96
C GLY A 184 -32.76 -2.96 7.38
N GLN A 185 -33.27 -4.11 6.92
CA GLN A 185 -34.58 -4.18 6.24
C GLN A 185 -35.67 -5.03 6.93
N MET A 186 -35.38 -5.68 8.07
CA MET A 186 -36.41 -6.45 8.79
C MET A 186 -37.33 -5.61 9.68
N HIS A 187 -37.07 -4.31 9.89
CA HIS A 187 -37.85 -3.50 10.83
C HIS A 187 -38.99 -2.65 10.23
N ARG A 188 -39.36 -2.83 8.95
CA ARG A 188 -40.47 -2.04 8.36
C ARG A 188 -41.49 -2.83 7.53
N GLY A 189 -41.28 -4.14 7.30
CA GLY A 189 -42.16 -4.98 6.48
C GLY A 189 -43.22 -5.78 7.26
N ALA A 190 -43.01 -6.06 8.55
CA ALA A 190 -43.90 -6.91 9.35
C ALA A 190 -44.98 -6.13 10.13
N LEU A 191 -44.82 -4.81 10.31
CA LEU A 191 -45.84 -3.95 10.95
C LEU A 191 -46.83 -3.34 9.96
N GLY A 192 -46.59 -3.44 8.65
CA GLY A 192 -47.46 -2.85 7.62
C GLY A 192 -48.67 -3.70 7.20
N ARG A 193 -48.74 -4.97 7.58
CA ARG A 193 -49.86 -5.88 7.21
C ARG A 193 -50.79 -6.27 8.36
N LEU A 194 -50.63 -5.67 9.54
CA LEU A 194 -51.53 -5.85 10.69
C LEU A 194 -52.39 -4.61 11.00
N VAL A 195 -52.23 -3.52 10.23
CA VAL A 195 -52.99 -2.27 10.43
C VAL A 195 -54.11 -2.07 9.38
N THR A 196 -54.21 -2.93 8.37
CA THR A 196 -55.24 -2.82 7.30
C THR A 196 -56.32 -3.90 7.33
N SER A 197 -56.28 -4.89 8.22
CA SER A 197 -57.33 -5.94 8.26
C SER A 197 -58.57 -5.58 9.08
N GLY A 198 -58.55 -4.50 9.87
CA GLY A 198 -59.75 -4.00 10.56
C GLY A 198 -60.45 -5.01 11.47
N ASP A 199 -59.76 -6.06 11.92
CA ASP A 199 -60.35 -7.13 12.73
C ASP A 199 -59.97 -6.96 14.21
N PRO A 200 -60.88 -6.47 15.07
CA PRO A 200 -60.61 -6.26 16.49
C PRO A 200 -60.35 -7.56 17.27
N ALA A 201 -60.71 -8.73 16.72
CA ALA A 201 -60.50 -10.02 17.39
C ALA A 201 -59.02 -10.47 17.36
N LEU A 202 -58.24 -10.06 16.37
CA LEU A 202 -56.81 -10.40 16.26
C LEU A 202 -55.94 -9.56 17.20
N ALA A 203 -56.31 -8.29 17.42
CA ALA A 203 -55.62 -7.42 18.37
C ALA A 203 -55.72 -7.93 19.82
N ALA A 204 -56.88 -8.48 20.19
CA ALA A 204 -57.08 -9.08 21.52
C ALA A 204 -56.23 -10.35 21.72
N ARG A 205 -55.98 -11.14 20.66
CA ARG A 205 -55.16 -12.37 20.75
C ARG A 205 -53.66 -12.08 20.84
N LEU A 206 -53.20 -10.96 20.30
CA LEU A 206 -51.81 -10.50 20.38
C LEU A 206 -51.44 -9.93 21.77
N LEU A 207 -52.40 -9.29 22.45
CA LEU A 207 -52.21 -8.79 23.82
C LEU A 207 -52.33 -9.88 24.89
N ALA A 208 -52.94 -11.03 24.57
CA ALA A 208 -53.20 -12.11 25.52
C ALA A 208 -52.06 -13.14 25.67
N GLY A 209 -50.89 -12.92 25.05
CA GLY A 209 -49.69 -13.74 25.31
C GLY A 209 -49.91 -15.24 25.13
N VAL A 210 -50.48 -15.66 24.00
CA VAL A 210 -50.73 -17.08 23.72
C VAL A 210 -49.50 -17.70 23.08
N ASP A 211 -48.86 -18.58 23.85
CA ASP A 211 -47.88 -19.58 23.43
C ASP A 211 -48.50 -20.52 22.39
N VAL A 212 -47.91 -20.64 21.20
CA VAL A 212 -48.30 -21.64 20.19
C VAL A 212 -47.16 -22.63 20.03
N THR A 213 -47.27 -23.72 20.76
CA THR A 213 -46.49 -24.94 20.52
C THR A 213 -47.02 -25.69 19.30
N HIS A 214 -46.07 -26.01 18.40
CA HIS A 214 -46.06 -27.06 17.38
C HIS A 214 -47.11 -27.02 16.25
N GLU A 215 -46.64 -26.92 15.01
CA GLU A 215 -46.95 -27.97 14.01
C GLU A 215 -45.96 -28.02 12.83
N ARG A 216 -45.80 -29.23 12.31
CA ARG A 216 -44.79 -29.70 11.36
C ARG A 216 -45.00 -29.11 9.96
N ILE A 217 -43.91 -28.69 9.32
CA ILE A 217 -43.88 -28.35 7.89
C ILE A 217 -43.75 -29.67 7.09
N PRO A 218 -44.63 -29.94 6.11
CA PRO A 218 -44.46 -31.07 5.20
C PRO A 218 -43.36 -30.78 4.16
N THR A 219 -42.53 -31.79 3.94
CA THR A 219 -41.41 -31.84 2.99
C THR A 219 -41.90 -31.63 1.55
N ILE A 220 -41.41 -30.58 0.88
CA ILE A 220 -41.59 -30.39 -0.57
C ILE A 220 -40.44 -31.10 -1.28
N SER A 221 -40.78 -32.08 -2.12
CA SER A 221 -39.84 -32.80 -2.99
C SER A 221 -39.22 -31.86 -4.04
N PRO A 222 -37.90 -31.93 -4.31
CA PRO A 222 -37.28 -31.17 -5.39
C PRO A 222 -37.61 -31.76 -6.78
N PRO A 223 -37.75 -30.92 -7.83
CA PRO A 223 -37.95 -31.38 -9.21
C PRO A 223 -36.67 -31.95 -9.84
N PRO A 224 -36.78 -32.83 -10.85
CA PRO A 224 -35.62 -33.44 -11.52
C PRO A 224 -34.85 -32.45 -12.41
N PRO A 225 -33.54 -32.67 -12.63
CA PRO A 225 -32.71 -31.79 -13.45
C PRO A 225 -33.04 -31.92 -14.95
N PRO A 226 -33.02 -30.81 -15.72
CA PRO A 226 -33.16 -30.87 -17.17
C PRO A 226 -31.89 -31.39 -17.84
N SER A 227 -32.15 -32.20 -18.86
CA SER A 227 -31.22 -32.96 -19.69
C SER A 227 -30.23 -32.09 -20.46
N ARG A 228 -28.98 -32.58 -20.48
CA ARG A 228 -27.85 -32.19 -21.33
C ARG A 228 -28.25 -32.17 -22.82
N SER A 229 -28.12 -31.03 -23.49
CA SER A 229 -27.97 -30.95 -24.95
C SER A 229 -26.59 -30.37 -25.27
N VAL A 230 -25.81 -31.21 -25.95
CA VAL A 230 -24.48 -30.93 -26.49
C VAL A 230 -24.66 -30.16 -27.79
N HIS A 231 -24.17 -28.92 -27.87
CA HIS A 231 -23.89 -28.27 -29.13
C HIS A 231 -22.38 -28.07 -29.29
N ALA A 232 -21.87 -28.65 -30.37
CA ALA A 232 -20.50 -28.55 -30.82
C ALA A 232 -20.26 -27.28 -31.64
N MET A 233 -18.98 -26.93 -31.72
CA MET A 233 -18.29 -26.15 -32.76
C MET A 233 -18.40 -24.62 -32.72
N GLY A 234 -17.26 -24.03 -32.34
CA GLY A 234 -16.80 -22.72 -32.76
C GLY A 234 -15.31 -22.61 -32.44
N MET A 235 -14.45 -23.00 -33.39
CA MET A 235 -13.02 -22.71 -33.33
C MET A 235 -12.84 -21.19 -33.29
N VAL A 236 -12.21 -20.68 -32.24
CA VAL A 236 -11.72 -19.30 -32.18
C VAL A 236 -10.22 -19.36 -32.43
N ASP A 237 -9.79 -18.60 -33.44
CA ASP A 237 -8.39 -18.46 -33.83
C ASP A 237 -7.52 -18.01 -32.64
N PRO A 238 -6.27 -18.50 -32.52
CA PRO A 238 -5.38 -18.08 -31.45
C PRO A 238 -4.98 -16.61 -31.61
N GLU A 239 -5.15 -15.85 -30.53
CA GLU A 239 -4.64 -14.47 -30.40
C GLU A 239 -3.14 -14.38 -30.73
N PRO A 240 -2.70 -13.28 -31.37
CA PRO A 240 -1.29 -13.05 -31.62
C PRO A 240 -0.54 -12.79 -30.31
N SER A 241 0.38 -13.69 -29.99
CA SER A 241 1.34 -13.59 -28.89
C SER A 241 1.96 -12.19 -28.75
N GLY A 242 2.13 -11.72 -27.49
CA GLY A 242 2.60 -10.38 -27.12
C GLY A 242 3.94 -9.93 -27.71
N ALA A 243 4.69 -10.83 -28.35
CA ALA A 243 5.86 -10.48 -29.16
C ALA A 243 5.50 -9.60 -30.37
N ALA A 244 4.35 -9.84 -31.01
CA ALA A 244 3.91 -9.08 -32.19
C ALA A 244 3.44 -7.65 -31.85
N LEU A 245 2.94 -7.44 -30.62
CA LEU A 245 2.56 -6.11 -30.12
C LEU A 245 3.80 -5.25 -29.81
N ARG A 246 4.88 -5.85 -29.31
CA ARG A 246 6.15 -5.15 -29.06
C ARG A 246 6.82 -4.65 -30.33
N GLU A 247 6.85 -5.46 -31.41
CA GLU A 247 7.43 -5.02 -32.68
C GLU A 247 6.63 -3.89 -33.34
N ARG A 248 5.29 -3.92 -33.23
CA ARG A 248 4.43 -2.83 -33.73
C ARG A 248 4.64 -1.51 -32.98
N LEU A 249 4.85 -1.55 -31.67
CA LEU A 249 5.09 -0.35 -30.87
C LEU A 249 6.44 0.30 -31.20
N ILE A 250 7.49 -0.53 -31.38
CA ILE A 250 8.84 -0.05 -31.73
C ILE A 250 8.88 0.55 -33.14
N ALA A 251 8.14 -0.02 -34.10
CA ALA A 251 8.03 0.53 -35.45
C ALA A 251 7.32 1.90 -35.47
N HIS A 252 6.29 2.08 -34.63
CA HIS A 252 5.53 3.33 -34.57
C HIS A 252 6.34 4.49 -33.95
N LEU A 253 7.14 4.20 -32.92
CA LEU A 253 7.98 5.22 -32.26
C LEU A 253 9.13 5.70 -33.17
N ARG A 254 9.64 4.86 -34.08
CA ARG A 254 10.67 5.27 -35.05
C ARG A 254 10.16 6.22 -36.14
N GLN A 255 8.87 6.15 -36.50
CA GLN A 255 8.30 7.02 -37.54
C GLN A 255 8.05 8.46 -37.04
N ASN A 256 7.91 8.67 -35.73
CA ASN A 256 7.60 9.99 -35.18
C ASN A 256 8.84 10.85 -34.90
N HIS A 257 10.05 10.29 -34.92
CA HIS A 257 11.29 11.02 -34.61
C HIS A 257 12.02 11.64 -35.83
N THR A 258 11.52 11.47 -37.05
CA THR A 258 12.19 11.93 -38.29
C THR A 258 11.58 13.19 -38.93
N LYS A 259 10.75 13.96 -38.22
CA LYS A 259 10.37 15.32 -38.66
C LYS A 259 11.21 16.39 -37.95
N PRO A 260 12.31 16.89 -38.54
CA PRO A 260 12.92 18.13 -38.10
C PRO A 260 12.00 19.28 -38.53
N GLY A 261 11.48 20.02 -37.55
CA GLY A 261 10.78 21.28 -37.78
C GLY A 261 11.74 22.30 -38.36
N GLY A 262 11.56 22.64 -39.63
CA GLY A 262 12.04 23.89 -40.17
C GLY A 262 11.01 24.96 -39.89
N HIS A 263 11.42 25.99 -39.16
CA HIS A 263 11.07 27.40 -39.37
C HIS A 263 12.07 28.27 -38.61
#